data_AF-A0A8D2CJF1-F1
#
_entry.id   AF-A0A8D2CJF1-F1
#
_cell.length_a   1.000
_cell.length_b   1.000
_cell.length_c   1.000
_cell.angle_alpha   90.00
_cell.angle_beta   90.00
_cell.angle_gamma   90.00
#
_symmetry.space_group_name_H-M   'P 1'
#
loop_
_entity.id
_entity.type
_entity.pdbx_description
1 polymer ?
#
loop_
_entity_poly.entity_id
_entity_poly.type
_entity_poly.pdbx_seq_one_letter_code
_entity_poly.pdbx_strand_id
1 'polypeptide(L)'
;MSIHWWLSLLLLTIHVALVVSIDETKKQIKVLREFETISNSNANVRQCLWYAMREYNEESKDDSIFLVSKILHAHLQITDRMEYLIDVEIGRSSCRKPLSNDEDCIIHEDPDLKKAERCSFLISALPWNGEFTVLKKQCKNA
;
A
#
# COMPACT_ATOMS: atom_id res chain seq x y z
N MET A 1 -25.26 54.26 2.32
CA MET A 1 -24.45 53.06 2.58
C MET A 1 -24.81 52.01 1.54
N SER A 2 -23.85 51.65 0.70
CA SER A 2 -24.07 51.15 -0.65
C SER A 2 -24.42 49.65 -0.68
N ILE A 3 -25.40 49.30 -1.52
CA ILE A 3 -25.92 47.95 -1.82
C ILE A 3 -24.80 46.93 -2.10
N HIS A 4 -23.64 47.39 -2.59
CA HIS A 4 -22.44 46.57 -2.81
C HIS A 4 -21.93 45.86 -1.54
N TRP A 5 -22.12 46.45 -0.35
CA TRP A 5 -21.67 45.85 0.90
C TRP A 5 -22.56 44.67 1.34
N TRP A 6 -23.86 44.72 1.03
CA TRP A 6 -24.81 43.64 1.29
C TRP A 6 -24.59 42.44 0.35
N LEU A 7 -24.30 42.72 -0.92
CA LEU A 7 -23.94 41.68 -1.90
C LEU A 7 -22.63 40.97 -1.54
N SER A 8 -21.64 41.70 -1.02
CA SER A 8 -20.37 41.12 -0.55
C SER A 8 -20.55 40.20 0.66
N LEU A 9 -21.47 40.53 1.58
CA LEU A 9 -21.79 39.68 2.73
C LEU A 9 -22.52 38.39 2.30
N LEU A 10 -23.45 38.49 1.34
CA LEU A 10 -24.16 37.33 0.78
C LEU A 10 -23.21 36.35 0.08
N LEU A 11 -22.24 36.85 -0.71
CA LEU A 11 -21.25 36.01 -1.40
C LEU A 11 -20.35 35.21 -0.44
N LEU A 12 -19.96 35.80 0.69
CA LEU A 12 -19.17 35.11 1.73
C LEU A 12 -19.92 33.96 2.38
N THR A 13 -21.24 34.10 2.62
CA THR A 13 -22.05 33.02 3.22
C THR A 13 -22.23 31.83 2.27
N ILE A 14 -22.30 32.06 0.96
CA ILE A 14 -22.41 31.01 -0.05
C ILE A 14 -21.11 30.18 -0.10
N HIS A 15 -19.94 30.81 0.04
CA HIS A 15 -18.67 30.08 0.10
C HIS A 15 -18.54 29.22 1.36
N VAL A 16 -18.96 29.72 2.53
CA VAL A 16 -18.91 28.94 3.78
C VAL A 16 -19.88 27.76 3.73
N ALA A 17 -21.08 27.92 3.16
CA ALA A 17 -22.03 26.82 3.01
C ALA A 17 -21.55 25.75 2.01
N LEU A 18 -20.91 26.16 0.90
CA LEU A 18 -20.40 25.23 -0.10
C LEU A 18 -19.21 24.41 0.41
N VAL A 19 -18.38 24.97 1.30
CA VAL A 19 -17.23 24.27 1.90
C VAL A 19 -17.66 23.19 2.91
N VAL A 20 -18.86 23.29 3.52
CA VAL A 20 -19.34 22.32 4.51
C VAL A 20 -19.93 21.04 3.87
N SER A 21 -20.25 21.05 2.57
CA SER A 21 -20.96 19.93 1.91
C SER A 21 -20.08 18.96 1.11
N ILE A 22 -18.75 19.07 1.18
CA ILE A 22 -17.83 18.05 0.63
C ILE A 22 -17.29 17.20 1.79
N ASP A 23 -18.18 16.59 2.58
CA ASP A 23 -17.85 15.33 3.24
C ASP A 23 -18.60 14.27 2.44
N GLU A 24 -18.01 13.92 1.30
CA GLU A 24 -18.47 12.79 0.49
C GLU A 24 -18.62 11.61 1.45
N THR A 25 -19.85 11.14 1.58
CA THR A 25 -20.23 9.84 2.12
C THR A 25 -19.04 8.90 2.13
N LYS A 26 -18.37 8.82 3.27
CA LYS A 26 -17.41 7.76 3.56
C LYS A 26 -18.26 6.50 3.60
N LYS A 27 -18.54 5.94 2.42
CA LYS A 27 -19.35 4.74 2.24
C LYS A 27 -18.73 3.74 3.19
N GLN A 28 -19.39 3.47 4.32
CA GLN A 28 -18.82 2.62 5.34
C GLN A 28 -18.51 1.29 4.67
N ILE A 29 -17.22 0.99 4.51
CA ILE A 29 -16.79 -0.28 3.98
C ILE A 29 -17.27 -1.30 5.01
N LYS A 30 -18.28 -2.09 4.63
CA LYS A 30 -18.86 -3.07 5.53
C LYS A 30 -17.86 -4.21 5.68
N VAL A 31 -17.21 -4.27 6.82
CA VAL A 31 -16.39 -5.41 7.21
C VAL A 31 -17.33 -6.61 7.44
N LEU A 32 -17.20 -7.64 6.61
CA LEU A 32 -17.95 -8.89 6.70
C LEU A 32 -17.26 -9.90 7.62
N ARG A 33 -15.93 -9.87 7.65
CA ARG A 33 -15.09 -10.63 8.56
C ARG A 33 -13.87 -9.78 8.92
N GLU A 34 -13.64 -9.61 10.21
CA GLU A 34 -12.45 -8.93 10.75
C GLU A 34 -11.16 -9.69 10.40
N PHE A 35 -10.02 -9.06 10.68
CA PHE A 35 -8.72 -9.69 10.45
C PHE A 35 -8.56 -11.00 11.25
N GLU A 36 -8.28 -12.07 10.52
CA GLU A 36 -7.87 -13.36 11.07
C GLU A 36 -6.49 -13.74 10.53
N THR A 37 -5.67 -14.34 11.39
CA THR A 37 -4.37 -14.88 10.97
C THR A 37 -4.57 -16.03 9.99
N ILE A 38 -3.83 -15.97 8.88
CA ILE A 38 -3.80 -17.02 7.86
C ILE A 38 -2.37 -17.52 7.65
N SER A 39 -2.23 -18.66 6.99
CA SER A 39 -0.90 -19.20 6.71
C SER A 39 -0.09 -18.28 5.80
N ASN A 40 1.16 -18.00 6.17
CA ASN A 40 2.13 -17.32 5.31
C ASN A 40 2.39 -18.08 3.99
N SER A 41 2.12 -19.39 3.95
CA SER A 41 2.26 -20.22 2.74
C SER A 41 1.07 -20.15 1.77
N ASN A 42 0.00 -19.46 2.14
CA ASN A 42 -1.20 -19.30 1.31
C ASN A 42 -0.85 -18.69 -0.06
N ALA A 43 -1.41 -19.26 -1.13
CA ALA A 43 -1.09 -18.83 -2.50
C ALA A 43 -1.47 -17.37 -2.77
N ASN A 44 -2.62 -16.91 -2.26
CA ASN A 44 -3.09 -15.53 -2.44
C ASN A 44 -2.20 -14.55 -1.66
N VAL A 45 -1.68 -14.94 -0.49
CA VAL A 45 -0.69 -14.13 0.25
C VAL A 45 0.55 -13.92 -0.61
N ARG A 46 1.08 -14.98 -1.23
CA ARG A 46 2.24 -14.88 -2.12
C ARG A 46 1.96 -14.01 -3.34
N GLN A 47 0.78 -14.12 -3.93
CA GLN A 47 0.40 -13.30 -5.09
C GLN A 47 0.23 -11.82 -4.73
N CYS A 48 -0.44 -11.51 -3.61
CA CYS A 48 -0.56 -10.14 -3.11
C CYS A 48 0.81 -9.55 -2.79
N LEU A 49 1.68 -10.31 -2.14
CA LEU A 49 3.03 -9.87 -1.82
C LEU A 49 3.88 -9.64 -3.08
N TRP A 50 3.78 -10.51 -4.08
CA TRP A 50 4.45 -10.30 -5.36
C TRP A 50 4.03 -8.98 -6.02
N TYR A 51 2.73 -8.71 -6.05
CA TYR A 51 2.18 -7.46 -6.59
C TYR A 51 2.68 -6.25 -5.80
N ALA A 52 2.61 -6.30 -4.46
CA ALA A 52 3.05 -5.21 -3.59
C ALA A 52 4.56 -4.93 -3.70
N MET A 53 5.38 -5.97 -3.87
CA MET A 53 6.82 -5.82 -4.06
C MET A 53 7.19 -5.23 -5.42
N ARG A 54 6.39 -5.49 -6.46
CA ARG A 54 6.55 -4.82 -7.75
C ARG A 54 6.32 -3.32 -7.61
N GLU A 55 5.21 -2.91 -7.01
CA GLU A 55 4.91 -1.48 -6.76
C GLU A 55 5.94 -0.84 -5.82
N TYR A 56 6.38 -1.54 -4.76
CA TYR A 56 7.46 -1.07 -3.89
C TYR A 56 8.73 -0.76 -4.69
N ASN A 57 9.14 -1.68 -5.57
CA ASN A 57 10.37 -1.52 -6.35
C ASN A 57 10.25 -0.42 -7.41
N GLU A 58 9.09 -0.26 -8.05
CA GLU A 58 8.84 0.84 -9.00
C GLU A 58 8.90 2.20 -8.31
N GLU A 59 8.33 2.32 -7.10
CA GLU A 59 8.30 3.58 -6.34
C GLU A 59 9.59 3.90 -5.58
N SER A 60 10.37 2.87 -5.22
CA SER A 60 11.59 3.04 -4.44
C SER A 60 12.65 3.80 -5.25
N LYS A 61 13.25 4.81 -4.61
CA LYS A 61 14.33 5.62 -5.20
C LYS A 61 15.70 4.94 -5.16
N ASP A 62 15.80 3.78 -4.54
CA ASP A 62 17.03 2.99 -4.52
C ASP A 62 17.25 2.36 -5.90
N ASP A 63 18.49 2.36 -6.39
CA ASP A 63 18.82 1.79 -7.70
C ASP A 63 18.76 0.27 -7.70
N SER A 64 18.78 -0.38 -6.53
CA SER A 64 18.68 -1.83 -6.38
C SER A 64 17.24 -2.31 -6.25
N ILE A 65 17.00 -3.54 -6.71
CA ILE A 65 15.78 -4.29 -6.44
C ILE A 65 15.79 -4.80 -5.00
N PHE A 66 14.67 -4.69 -4.31
CA PHE A 66 14.42 -5.28 -3.00
C PHE A 66 13.69 -6.61 -3.15
N LEU A 67 14.16 -7.61 -2.42
CA LEU A 67 13.57 -8.94 -2.36
C LEU A 67 12.99 -9.20 -0.97
N VAL A 68 12.00 -10.09 -0.91
CA VAL A 68 11.46 -10.58 0.36
C VAL A 68 12.45 -11.56 0.97
N SER A 69 12.94 -11.28 2.18
CA SER A 69 13.73 -12.24 2.94
C SER A 69 12.82 -13.17 3.75
N LYS A 70 11.74 -12.64 4.34
CA LYS A 70 10.85 -13.41 5.20
C LYS A 70 9.45 -12.80 5.27
N ILE A 71 8.42 -13.64 5.24
CA ILE A 71 7.06 -13.27 5.66
C ILE A 71 6.95 -13.50 7.16
N LEU A 72 6.67 -12.43 7.91
CA LEU A 72 6.51 -12.48 9.37
C LEU A 72 5.11 -12.94 9.71
N HIS A 73 4.10 -12.20 9.25
CA HIS A 73 2.69 -12.45 9.54
C HIS A 73 1.81 -12.13 8.33
N ALA A 74 0.70 -12.85 8.21
CA ALA A 74 -0.34 -12.58 7.25
C ALA A 74 -1.71 -12.65 7.92
N HIS A 75 -2.53 -11.62 7.71
CA HIS A 75 -3.90 -11.55 8.16
C HIS A 75 -4.84 -11.28 6.98
N LEU A 76 -6.05 -11.79 7.06
CA LEU A 76 -7.09 -11.59 6.05
C LEU A 76 -8.34 -10.99 6.70
N GLN A 77 -8.83 -9.89 6.15
CA GLN A 77 -10.14 -9.30 6.40
C GLN A 77 -11.01 -9.47 5.14
N ILE A 78 -12.32 -9.68 5.31
CA ILE A 78 -13.28 -9.74 4.20
C ILE A 78 -14.19 -8.52 4.28
N THR A 79 -14.17 -7.72 3.22
CA THR A 79 -15.07 -6.57 3.00
C THR A 79 -15.93 -6.85 1.78
N ASP A 80 -16.13 -5.88 0.89
CA ASP A 80 -16.53 -6.11 -0.49
C ASP A 80 -15.39 -6.71 -1.35
N ARG A 81 -14.16 -6.74 -0.81
CA ARG A 81 -12.97 -7.39 -1.37
C ARG A 81 -12.24 -8.21 -0.30
N MET A 82 -11.22 -8.97 -0.70
CA MET A 82 -10.29 -9.61 0.22
C MET A 82 -9.16 -8.64 0.56
N GLU A 83 -8.99 -8.31 1.84
CA GLU A 83 -7.93 -7.41 2.31
C GLU A 83 -6.87 -8.19 3.07
N TYR A 84 -5.66 -8.23 2.50
CA TYR A 84 -4.51 -8.92 3.07
C TYR A 84 -3.59 -7.91 3.75
N LEU A 85 -3.39 -8.07 5.06
CA LEU A 85 -2.36 -7.37 5.81
C LEU A 85 -1.14 -8.29 5.94
N ILE A 86 -0.04 -7.93 5.31
CA ILE A 86 1.16 -8.76 5.23
C ILE A 86 2.36 -8.00 5.79
N ASP A 87 2.93 -8.52 6.86
CA ASP A 87 4.17 -8.02 7.46
C ASP A 87 5.35 -8.85 6.96
N VAL A 88 6.36 -8.18 6.43
CA VAL A 88 7.50 -8.80 5.77
C VAL A 88 8.82 -8.12 6.14
N GLU A 89 9.89 -8.90 6.11
CA GLU A 89 11.25 -8.39 6.00
C GLU A 89 11.66 -8.41 4.52
N ILE A 90 12.23 -7.29 4.06
CA ILE A 90 12.79 -7.13 2.73
C ILE A 90 14.25 -6.72 2.82
N GLY A 91 15.03 -7.09 1.81
CA GLY A 91 16.45 -6.78 1.73
C GLY A 91 16.84 -6.28 0.35
N ARG A 92 17.79 -5.33 0.32
CA ARG A 92 18.42 -4.89 -0.92
C ARG A 92 19.16 -6.06 -1.57
N SER A 93 18.94 -6.25 -2.86
CA SER A 93 19.60 -7.29 -3.65
C SER A 93 20.73 -6.77 -4.52
N SER A 94 21.49 -7.71 -5.09
CA SER A 94 22.54 -7.50 -6.09
C SER A 94 22.03 -6.97 -7.43
N CYS A 95 20.74 -7.13 -7.72
CA CYS A 95 20.13 -6.66 -8.96
C CYS A 95 19.86 -5.17 -8.92
N ARG A 96 20.07 -4.50 -10.05
CA ARG A 96 19.74 -3.09 -10.25
C ARG A 96 18.47 -2.95 -11.09
N LYS A 97 17.85 -1.79 -10.99
CA LYS A 97 16.72 -1.39 -11.85
C LYS A 97 17.24 -0.87 -13.20
N PRO A 98 16.54 -1.14 -14.32
CA PRO A 98 15.43 -2.09 -14.45
C PRO A 98 15.93 -3.54 -14.37
N LEU A 99 15.13 -4.43 -13.79
CA LEU A 99 15.46 -5.85 -13.70
C LEU A 99 15.52 -6.46 -15.11
N SER A 100 16.62 -7.16 -15.43
CA SER A 100 16.71 -7.95 -16.67
C SER A 100 16.18 -9.37 -16.44
N ASN A 101 15.62 -9.99 -17.49
CA ASN A 101 14.90 -11.27 -17.38
C ASN A 101 15.79 -12.47 -16.99
N ASP A 102 17.11 -12.34 -17.08
CA ASP A 102 18.07 -13.44 -16.86
C ASP A 102 18.91 -13.27 -15.57
N GLU A 103 18.55 -12.32 -14.70
CA GLU A 103 19.30 -12.05 -13.46
C GLU A 103 18.75 -12.83 -12.26
N ASP A 104 19.59 -13.73 -11.71
CA ASP A 104 19.36 -14.33 -10.39
C ASP A 104 19.72 -13.31 -9.29
N CYS A 105 18.70 -12.74 -8.66
CA CYS A 105 18.87 -11.74 -7.61
C CYS A 105 19.08 -12.38 -6.23
N ILE A 106 20.14 -11.97 -5.53
CA ILE A 106 20.43 -12.39 -4.16
C ILE A 106 20.49 -11.18 -3.23
N ILE A 107 20.03 -11.34 -1.98
CA ILE A 107 20.11 -10.27 -0.98
C ILE A 107 21.58 -10.02 -0.62
N HIS A 108 22.00 -8.76 -0.55
CA HIS A 108 23.36 -8.39 -0.14
C HIS A 108 23.61 -8.78 1.32
N GLU A 109 24.65 -9.59 1.54
CA GLU A 109 25.17 -9.92 2.88
C GLU A 109 26.29 -8.97 3.33
N ASP A 110 26.89 -8.23 2.40
CA ASP A 110 27.93 -7.24 2.66
C ASP A 110 27.43 -6.14 3.61
N PRO A 111 28.04 -5.92 4.78
CA PRO A 111 27.61 -4.93 5.77
C PRO A 111 27.46 -3.51 5.22
N ASP A 112 28.29 -3.10 4.25
CA ASP A 112 28.29 -1.74 3.72
C ASP A 112 27.18 -1.52 2.68
N LEU A 113 26.74 -2.60 2.03
CA LEU A 113 25.67 -2.58 1.02
C LEU A 113 24.33 -3.10 1.55
N LYS A 114 24.35 -3.79 2.69
CA LYS A 114 23.19 -4.39 3.32
C LYS A 114 22.22 -3.30 3.75
N LYS A 115 21.01 -3.41 3.24
CA LYS A 115 19.87 -2.62 3.70
C LYS A 115 18.69 -3.55 3.87
N ALA A 116 18.17 -3.61 5.09
CA ALA A 116 17.02 -4.41 5.44
C ALA A 116 15.91 -3.51 6.00
N GLU A 117 14.68 -3.77 5.58
CA GLU A 117 13.50 -3.02 6.02
C GLU A 117 12.41 -4.00 6.47
N ARG A 118 11.67 -3.61 7.50
CA ARG A 118 10.40 -4.25 7.87
C ARG A 118 9.26 -3.43 7.28
N CYS A 119 8.47 -4.07 6.45
CA CYS A 119 7.34 -3.46 5.78
C CYS A 119 6.02 -4.13 6.18
N SER A 120 4.97 -3.31 6.27
CA SER A 120 3.59 -3.73 6.40
C SER A 120 2.82 -3.25 5.19
N PHE A 121 2.21 -4.19 4.47
CA PHE A 121 1.40 -3.91 3.29
C PHE A 121 -0.04 -4.30 3.56
N LEU A 122 -0.98 -3.41 3.23
CA LEU A 122 -2.40 -3.71 3.15
C LEU A 122 -2.80 -3.75 1.67
N ILE A 123 -3.21 -4.92 1.17
CA ILE A 123 -3.55 -5.14 -0.23
C ILE A 123 -5.02 -5.53 -0.33
N SER A 124 -5.79 -4.82 -1.15
CA SER A 124 -7.14 -5.24 -1.56
C SER A 124 -7.04 -6.10 -2.81
N ALA A 125 -7.75 -7.23 -2.83
CA ALA A 125 -7.66 -8.20 -3.91
C ALA A 125 -9.02 -8.84 -4.25
N LEU A 126 -9.20 -9.14 -5.53
CA LEU A 126 -10.14 -10.13 -6.04
C LEU A 126 -9.31 -11.18 -6.82
N PRO A 127 -8.73 -12.18 -6.13
CA PRO A 127 -7.74 -13.09 -6.74
C PRO A 127 -8.26 -13.83 -7.98
N TRP A 128 -9.55 -14.16 -8.02
CA TRP A 128 -10.19 -14.83 -9.17
C TRP A 128 -10.28 -13.94 -10.43
N ASN A 129 -10.22 -12.62 -10.28
CA ASN A 129 -10.16 -11.66 -11.38
C ASN A 129 -8.74 -11.18 -11.68
N GLY A 130 -7.75 -11.57 -10.87
CA GLY A 130 -6.39 -11.04 -10.98
C GLY A 130 -6.26 -9.55 -10.62
N GLU A 131 -7.20 -9.00 -9.84
CA GLU A 131 -7.20 -7.61 -9.44
C GLU A 131 -6.54 -7.44 -8.06
N PHE A 132 -5.55 -6.54 -7.98
CA PHE A 132 -4.81 -6.23 -6.76
C PHE A 132 -4.59 -4.71 -6.65
N THR A 133 -4.59 -4.19 -5.43
CA THR A 133 -4.30 -2.78 -5.17
C THR A 133 -3.66 -2.64 -3.80
N VAL A 134 -2.48 -2.04 -3.71
CA VAL A 134 -1.88 -1.69 -2.42
C VAL A 134 -2.61 -0.48 -1.85
N LEU A 135 -3.39 -0.71 -0.79
CA LEU A 135 -4.13 0.33 -0.08
C LEU A 135 -3.22 1.12 0.86
N LYS A 136 -2.29 0.43 1.53
CA LYS A 136 -1.32 1.03 2.45
C LYS A 136 0.01 0.31 2.38
N LYS A 137 1.08 1.08 2.54
CA LYS A 137 2.44 0.61 2.65
C LYS A 137 3.15 1.42 3.72
N GLN A 138 3.79 0.74 4.67
CA GLN A 138 4.62 1.38 5.69
C GLN A 138 5.89 0.56 5.86
N CYS A 139 7.05 1.19 5.75
CA CYS A 139 8.34 0.54 5.90
C CYS A 139 9.21 1.29 6.90
N LYS A 140 10.03 0.54 7.64
CA LYS A 140 11.03 1.05 8.58
C LYS A 140 12.31 0.26 8.43
N ASN A 141 13.45 0.88 8.70
CA ASN A 141 14.73 0.16 8.79
C ASN A 141 14.63 -0.95 9.85
N ALA A 142 15.15 -2.14 9.51
CA ALA A 142 15.04 -3.34 10.33
C ALA A 142 16.12 -3.43 11.41
#